data_AF-A0A969RHM0-F1
#
_entry.id   AF-A0A969RHM0-F1
#
_cell.length_a   1.000
_cell.length_b   1.000
_cell.length_c   1.000
_cell.angle_alpha   90.00
_cell.angle_beta   90.00
_cell.angle_gamma   90.00
#
_symmetry.space_group_name_H-M   'P 1'
#
loop_
_entity.id
_entity.type
_entity.pdbx_description
1 polymer ?
#
loop_
_entity_poly.entity_id
_entity_poly.type
_entity_poly.pdbx_seq_one_letter_code
_entity_poly.pdbx_strand_id
1 'polypeptide(L)'
;MTTLSLQDVTLRPAIAADVDWGATLVFASGPALFGYVFASEPQTAAEILHQAFGFGGHAFSFEHAQVLEVADRPVGVTIAYRG
;
A
#
# COMPACT_ATOMS: atom_id res chain seq x y z
N MET A 1 -13.32 -13.09 -26.43
CA MET A 1 -13.91 -12.24 -25.37
C MET A 1 -13.61 -12.92 -24.05
N THR A 2 -12.69 -12.37 -23.25
CA THR A 2 -12.36 -12.90 -21.93
C THR A 2 -13.33 -12.27 -20.94
N THR A 3 -14.28 -13.04 -20.43
CA THR A 3 -15.21 -12.60 -19.39
C THR A 3 -14.44 -12.58 -18.07
N LEU A 4 -14.09 -11.40 -17.56
CA LEU A 4 -13.58 -11.24 -16.20
C LEU A 4 -14.72 -11.56 -15.23
N SER A 5 -14.66 -12.72 -14.57
CA SER A 5 -15.55 -13.02 -13.45
C SER A 5 -15.05 -12.24 -12.23
N LEU A 6 -15.85 -11.30 -11.73
CA LEU A 6 -15.59 -10.54 -10.48
C LEU A 6 -15.73 -11.40 -9.21
N GLN A 7 -15.98 -12.70 -9.35
CA GLN A 7 -16.34 -13.57 -8.23
C GLN A 7 -15.19 -13.86 -7.24
N ASP A 8 -13.95 -13.47 -7.58
CA ASP A 8 -12.75 -13.81 -6.81
C ASP A 8 -11.98 -12.57 -6.34
N VAL A 9 -12.70 -11.47 -6.11
CA VAL A 9 -12.14 -10.23 -5.54
C VAL A 9 -12.40 -10.19 -4.04
N THR A 10 -11.33 -10.15 -3.24
CA THR A 10 -11.43 -10.03 -1.78
C THR A 10 -10.67 -8.79 -1.29
N LEU A 11 -11.11 -8.28 -0.14
CA LEU A 11 -10.36 -7.31 0.65
C LEU A 11 -9.97 -7.98 1.95
N ARG A 12 -8.70 -7.86 2.31
CA ARG A 12 -8.21 -8.27 3.63
C ARG A 12 -7.43 -7.13 4.29
N PRO A 13 -7.35 -7.09 5.63
CA PRO A 13 -6.37 -6.24 6.29
C PRO A 13 -4.96 -6.53 5.79
N ALA A 14 -4.17 -5.47 5.60
CA ALA A 14 -2.74 -5.64 5.38
C ALA A 14 -2.08 -6.16 6.67
N ILE A 15 -0.98 -6.89 6.52
CA ILE A 15 -0.13 -7.36 7.61
C ILE A 15 1.29 -6.86 7.43
N ALA A 16 2.10 -6.92 8.49
CA ALA A 16 3.50 -6.47 8.43
C ALA A 16 4.31 -7.17 7.31
N ALA A 17 3.98 -8.41 6.96
CA ALA A 17 4.64 -9.13 5.86
C ALA A 17 4.34 -8.56 4.46
N ASP A 18 3.34 -7.68 4.33
CA ASP A 18 3.03 -7.01 3.06
C ASP A 18 3.95 -5.82 2.76
N VAL A 19 4.82 -5.42 3.70
CA VAL A 19 5.68 -4.22 3.64
C VAL A 19 6.41 -4.05 2.31
N ASP A 20 7.12 -5.08 1.85
CA ASP A 20 8.01 -4.94 0.69
C ASP A 20 7.25 -4.57 -0.59
N TRP A 21 6.11 -5.23 -0.83
CA TRP A 21 5.33 -5.00 -2.04
C TRP A 21 4.31 -3.87 -1.84
N GLY A 22 3.72 -3.76 -0.65
CA GLY A 22 2.69 -2.78 -0.33
C GLY A 22 3.23 -1.35 -0.30
N ALA A 23 4.34 -1.12 0.40
CA ALA A 23 4.96 0.21 0.43
C ALA A 23 5.43 0.65 -0.97
N THR A 24 5.99 -0.29 -1.74
CA THR A 24 6.39 -0.03 -3.13
C THR A 24 5.19 0.40 -3.98
N LEU A 25 4.06 -0.31 -3.85
CA LEU A 25 2.85 0.02 -4.60
C LEU A 25 2.25 1.37 -4.19
N VAL A 26 2.24 1.67 -2.89
CA VAL A 26 1.78 2.97 -2.38
C VAL A 26 2.68 4.08 -2.92
N PHE A 27 4.01 3.94 -2.86
CA PHE A 27 4.93 4.93 -3.42
C PHE A 27 4.71 5.16 -4.93
N ALA A 28 4.54 4.07 -5.68
CA ALA A 28 4.32 4.11 -7.13
C ALA A 28 3.04 4.87 -7.52
N SER A 29 2.07 5.01 -6.62
CA SER A 29 0.87 5.82 -6.87
C SER A 29 1.16 7.31 -7.04
N GLY A 30 2.29 7.81 -6.52
CA GLY A 30 2.68 9.20 -6.68
C GLY A 30 4.04 9.53 -6.08
N PRO A 31 5.15 9.21 -6.76
CA PRO A 31 6.50 9.50 -6.25
C PRO A 31 6.73 10.96 -5.90
N ALA A 32 6.22 11.90 -6.71
CA ALA A 32 6.34 13.33 -6.46
C ALA A 32 5.51 13.79 -5.24
N LEU A 33 4.35 13.17 -5.00
CA LEU A 33 3.54 13.44 -3.82
C LEU A 33 4.29 13.02 -2.56
N PHE A 34 4.87 11.82 -2.54
CA PHE A 34 5.61 11.35 -1.38
C PHE A 34 6.92 12.11 -1.17
N GLY A 35 7.60 12.52 -2.23
CA GLY A 35 8.74 13.44 -2.13
C GLY A 35 8.35 14.77 -1.46
N TYR A 36 7.18 15.32 -1.79
CA TYR A 36 6.64 16.50 -1.10
C TYR A 36 6.26 16.21 0.37
N VAL A 37 5.51 15.15 0.63
CA VAL A 37 5.04 14.77 1.99
C VAL A 37 6.21 14.54 2.94
N PHE A 38 7.27 13.90 2.47
CA PHE A 38 8.45 13.59 3.27
C PHE A 38 9.57 14.64 3.14
N ALA A 39 9.36 15.69 2.35
CA ALA A 39 10.36 16.73 2.06
C ALA A 39 11.74 16.15 1.68
N SER A 40 11.74 15.14 0.80
CA SER A 40 12.94 14.37 0.44
C SER A 40 12.96 13.97 -1.03
N GLU A 41 14.14 13.59 -1.53
CA GLU A 41 14.30 13.04 -2.88
C GLU A 41 13.54 11.70 -3.02
N PRO A 42 13.09 11.32 -4.24
CA PRO A 42 12.24 10.15 -4.45
C PRO A 42 12.76 8.84 -3.86
N GLN A 43 14.06 8.56 -3.93
CA GLN A 43 14.62 7.33 -3.35
C GLN A 43 14.48 7.31 -1.83
N THR A 44 14.82 8.42 -1.17
CA THR A 44 14.69 8.57 0.29
C THR A 44 13.23 8.55 0.71
N ALA A 45 12.32 9.15 -0.06
CA ALA A 45 10.89 9.09 0.18
C ALA A 45 10.35 7.65 0.12
N ALA A 46 10.83 6.83 -0.81
CA ALA A 46 10.46 5.42 -0.90
C ALA A 46 10.95 4.62 0.32
N GLU A 47 12.18 4.87 0.78
CA GLU A 47 12.75 4.25 1.99
C GLU A 47 11.96 4.64 3.25
N ILE A 48 11.65 5.94 3.39
CA ILE A 48 10.81 6.44 4.50
C ILE A 48 9.45 5.77 4.47
N LEU A 49 8.81 5.66 3.29
CA LEU A 49 7.50 5.03 3.19
C LEU A 49 7.55 3.54 3.52
N HIS A 50 8.60 2.82 3.11
CA HIS A 50 8.80 1.41 3.46
C HIS A 50 8.90 1.20 4.97
N GLN A 51 9.70 2.03 5.65
CA GLN A 51 9.79 2.02 7.11
C GLN A 51 8.45 2.39 7.77
N ALA A 52 7.81 3.46 7.30
CA ALA A 52 6.53 3.94 7.80
C ALA A 52 5.40 2.92 7.65
N PHE A 53 5.38 2.16 6.55
CA PHE A 53 4.36 1.14 6.31
C PHE A 53 4.52 -0.05 7.27
N GLY A 54 5.76 -0.43 7.59
CA GLY A 54 6.06 -1.52 8.54
C GLY A 54 5.98 -1.14 10.01
N PHE A 55 5.99 0.15 10.33
CA PHE A 55 5.99 0.65 11.69
C PHE A 55 4.56 0.87 12.21
N GLY A 56 4.12 0.01 13.14
CA GLY A 56 2.82 0.15 13.80
C GLY A 56 2.64 1.51 14.49
N GLY A 57 1.43 2.07 14.44
CA GLY A 57 1.07 3.38 14.96
C GLY A 57 1.43 4.56 14.04
N HIS A 58 2.12 4.33 12.91
CA HIS A 58 2.37 5.37 11.93
C HIS A 58 1.14 5.62 11.03
N ALA A 59 0.95 6.85 10.53
CA ALA A 59 -0.17 7.16 9.64
C ALA A 59 -0.19 6.28 8.37
N PHE A 60 0.97 5.98 7.80
CA PHE A 60 1.08 5.06 6.65
C PHE A 60 1.20 3.58 7.01
N SER A 61 1.03 3.18 8.28
CA SER A 61 1.22 1.79 8.69
C SER A 61 0.22 0.84 8.02
N PHE A 62 0.61 -0.43 7.91
CA PHE A 62 -0.27 -1.51 7.43
C PHE A 62 -1.60 -1.60 8.21
N GLU A 63 -1.68 -1.07 9.43
CA GLU A 63 -2.89 -1.09 10.27
C GLU A 63 -4.02 -0.23 9.69
N HIS A 64 -3.68 0.73 8.83
CA HIS A 64 -4.63 1.57 8.11
C HIS A 64 -4.90 1.08 6.68
N ALA A 65 -4.31 -0.06 6.29
CA ALA A 65 -4.35 -0.55 4.93
C ALA A 65 -5.24 -1.78 4.74
N GLN A 66 -5.86 -1.87 3.56
CA GLN A 66 -6.51 -3.08 3.05
C GLN A 66 -5.80 -3.51 1.76
N VAL A 67 -5.56 -4.82 1.63
CA VAL A 67 -5.05 -5.46 0.43
C VAL A 67 -6.23 -5.93 -0.40
N LEU A 68 -6.22 -5.56 -1.68
CA LEU A 68 -7.10 -6.09 -2.71
C LEU A 68 -6.46 -7.33 -3.30
N GLU A 69 -7.17 -8.45 -3.26
CA GLU A 69 -6.73 -9.71 -3.87
C GLU A 69 -7.66 -10.11 -5.01
N VAL A 70 -7.07 -10.71 -6.05
CA VAL A 70 -7.79 -11.33 -7.17
C VAL A 70 -7.28 -12.76 -7.30
N ALA A 71 -8.16 -13.75 -7.08
CA ALA A 71 -7.79 -15.17 -7.06
C ALA A 71 -6.56 -15.44 -6.15
N ASP A 72 -6.65 -15.00 -4.88
CA ASP A 72 -5.63 -15.11 -3.83
C ASP A 72 -4.28 -14.42 -4.13
N ARG A 73 -4.25 -13.51 -5.12
CA ARG A 73 -3.06 -12.73 -5.45
C ARG A 73 -3.26 -11.27 -5.06
N PRO A 74 -2.38 -10.68 -4.24
CA PRO A 74 -2.40 -9.25 -3.96
C PRO A 74 -2.18 -8.44 -5.25
N VAL A 75 -3.09 -7.52 -5.53
CA VAL A 75 -3.04 -6.64 -6.72
C VAL A 75 -3.19 -5.17 -6.38
N GLY A 76 -3.57 -4.84 -5.14
CA GLY A 76 -3.83 -3.46 -4.74
C GLY A 76 -3.66 -3.24 -3.24
N VAL A 77 -3.40 -1.99 -2.88
CA VAL A 77 -3.43 -1.51 -1.50
C VAL A 77 -4.31 -0.26 -1.46
N THR A 78 -5.16 -0.18 -0.46
CA THR A 78 -5.90 1.04 -0.12
C THR A 78 -5.54 1.43 1.30
N ILE A 79 -5.39 2.73 1.58
CA ILE A 79 -5.18 3.25 2.93
C ILE A 79 -6.41 4.09 3.28
N ALA A 80 -7.03 3.79 4.43
CA ALA A 80 -8.23 4.45 4.90
C ALA A 80 -8.16 4.70 6.40
N TYR A 81 -8.67 5.85 6.83
CA TYR A 81 -8.68 6.29 8.22
C TYR A 81 -10.12 6.40 8.73
N ARG A 82 -10.31 6.19 10.03
CA ARG A 82 -11.59 6.53 10.69
C ARG A 82 -11.70 8.05 10.78
N GLY A 83 -12.84 8.59 10.34
CA GLY A 83 -13.21 10.01 10.47
C GLY A 83 -13.88 10.33 11.80
#